data_AF-A0A8S2WKI5-F1
#
_entry.id   AF-A0A8S2WKI5-F1
#
_cell.length_a   1.000
_cell.length_b   1.000
_cell.length_c   1.000
_cell.angle_alpha   90.00
_cell.angle_beta   90.00
_cell.angle_gamma   90.00
#
_symmetry.space_group_name_H-M   'P 1'
#
loop_
_entity.id
_entity.type
_entity.pdbx_description
1 polymer ?
#
loop_
_entity_poly.entity_id
_entity_poly.type
_entity_poly.pdbx_seq_one_letter_code
_entity_poly.pdbx_strand_id
1 'polypeptide(L)'
;MFIMLPALILTYPLLMRRGILWHRPLPPWYQILFELAGFIIATEVVFYYSHLFLHLPVIYERIHKQHHYFRAPIGIVSEYSHPIEFIVSSMTSVIAGPVLFRSHLLTTWIWVVIAVAGTINHHCGYLIPGILSTGLANPSFHDFHHSQFTANFGLLGILDRLHGTDKAWQAHKQKTEK
;
A
#
# COMPACT_ATOMS: atom_id res chain seq x y z
N MET A 1 3.34 16.59 5.59
CA MET A 1 2.97 17.02 6.96
C MET A 1 1.57 17.65 7.04
N PHE A 2 1.20 18.60 6.17
CA PHE A 2 -0.10 19.31 6.22
C PHE A 2 -1.36 18.45 5.98
N ILE A 3 -1.25 17.31 5.29
CA ILE A 3 -2.39 16.41 5.01
C ILE A 3 -2.55 15.33 6.09
N MET A 4 -1.45 14.83 6.63
CA MET A 4 -1.49 13.72 7.59
C MET A 4 -2.09 14.14 8.93
N LEU A 5 -1.81 15.35 9.43
CA LEU A 5 -2.33 15.78 10.73
C LEU A 5 -3.87 15.91 10.72
N PRO A 6 -4.51 16.60 9.74
CA PRO A 6 -5.96 16.60 9.63
C PRO A 6 -6.55 15.21 9.38
N ALA A 7 -5.91 14.39 8.55
CA ALA A 7 -6.39 13.05 8.26
C ALA A 7 -6.35 12.13 9.49
N LEU A 8 -5.31 12.24 10.33
CA LEU A 8 -5.21 11.58 11.63
C LEU A 8 -6.30 12.08 12.61
N ILE A 9 -6.53 13.39 12.67
CA ILE A 9 -7.57 13.99 13.51
C ILE A 9 -8.97 13.50 13.09
N LEU A 10 -9.23 13.40 11.79
CA LEU A 10 -10.53 12.96 11.26
C LEU A 10 -10.75 11.45 11.43
N THR A 11 -9.69 10.65 11.33
CA THR A 11 -9.77 9.19 11.50
C THR A 11 -9.80 8.77 12.97
N TYR A 12 -9.20 9.54 13.88
CA TYR A 12 -9.13 9.24 15.31
C TYR A 12 -10.49 8.91 15.96
N PRO A 13 -11.58 9.69 15.78
CA PRO A 13 -12.89 9.36 16.32
C PRO A 13 -13.44 8.02 15.81
N LEU A 14 -13.16 7.68 14.54
CA LEU A 14 -13.59 6.43 13.93
C LEU A 14 -12.82 5.24 14.51
N LEU A 15 -11.51 5.39 14.73
CA LEU A 15 -10.67 4.39 15.39
C LEU A 15 -11.13 4.14 16.84
N MET A 16 -11.42 5.22 17.59
CA MET A 16 -11.92 5.14 18.96
C MET A 16 -13.30 4.49 19.05
N ARG A 17 -14.24 4.85 18.16
CA ARG A 17 -15.58 4.23 18.10
C ARG A 17 -15.55 2.74 17.76
N ARG A 18 -14.56 2.30 16.98
CA ARG A 18 -14.36 0.89 16.63
C ARG A 18 -13.63 0.09 17.71
N GLY A 19 -13.20 0.75 18.80
CA GLY A 19 -12.58 0.10 19.94
C GLY A 19 -11.07 -0.08 19.80
N ILE A 20 -10.40 0.66 18.91
CA ILE A 20 -8.94 0.72 18.84
C ILE A 20 -8.47 1.60 20.01
N LEU A 21 -8.37 0.99 21.18
CA LEU A 21 -8.15 1.65 22.45
C LEU A 21 -6.80 1.25 23.02
N TRP A 22 -6.07 2.23 23.57
CA TRP A 22 -4.76 2.02 24.19
C TRP A 22 -4.84 1.35 25.58
N HIS A 23 -6.00 1.42 26.24
CA HIS A 23 -6.19 0.95 27.62
C HIS A 23 -6.72 -0.49 27.70
N ARG A 24 -6.77 -1.22 26.58
CA ARG A 24 -7.10 -2.65 26.58
C ARG A 24 -5.87 -3.47 27.00
N PRO A 25 -6.05 -4.70 27.53
CA PRO A 25 -4.93 -5.60 27.75
C PRO A 25 -4.11 -5.79 26.48
N LEU A 26 -2.79 -5.88 26.63
CA LEU A 26 -1.90 -6.11 25.49
C LEU A 26 -2.27 -7.41 24.78
N PRO A 27 -2.36 -7.41 23.44
CA PRO A 27 -2.63 -8.63 22.71
C PRO A 27 -1.42 -9.58 22.84
N PRO A 28 -1.66 -10.90 22.99
CA PRO A 28 -0.59 -11.87 22.93
C PRO A 28 0.06 -11.87 21.54
N TRP A 29 1.33 -12.27 21.47
CA TRP A 29 2.13 -12.20 20.25
C TRP A 29 1.49 -12.94 19.06
N TYR A 30 0.80 -14.07 19.28
CA TYR A 30 0.15 -14.81 18.20
C TYR A 30 -1.05 -14.06 17.61
N GLN A 31 -1.76 -13.26 18.41
CA GLN A 31 -2.85 -12.42 17.93
C GLN A 31 -2.29 -11.29 17.06
N ILE A 32 -1.16 -10.68 17.47
CA ILE A 32 -0.46 -9.68 16.67
C ILE A 32 -0.10 -10.27 15.30
N LEU A 33 0.51 -11.46 15.25
CA LEU A 33 0.90 -12.10 13.98
C LEU A 33 -0.31 -12.42 13.09
N PHE A 34 -1.40 -12.93 13.67
CA PHE A 34 -2.63 -13.22 12.94
C PHE A 34 -3.27 -11.94 12.35
N GLU A 35 -3.36 -10.88 13.16
CA GLU A 35 -3.90 -9.60 12.71
C GLU A 35 -3.02 -8.98 11.61
N LEU A 36 -1.69 -9.02 11.74
CA LEU A 36 -0.76 -8.54 10.72
C LEU A 36 -0.94 -9.27 9.38
N ALA A 37 -1.10 -10.59 9.39
CA ALA A 37 -1.40 -11.35 8.17
C ALA A 37 -2.73 -10.91 7.54
N GLY A 38 -3.76 -10.69 8.37
CA GLY A 38 -5.04 -10.16 7.93
C GLY A 38 -4.95 -8.75 7.35
N PHE A 39 -4.10 -7.89 7.92
CA PHE A 39 -3.89 -6.52 7.43
C PHE A 39 -3.25 -6.51 6.06
N ILE A 40 -2.24 -7.34 5.82
CA ILE A 40 -1.59 -7.48 4.51
C ILE A 40 -2.62 -7.80 3.42
N ILE A 41 -3.54 -8.74 3.70
CA ILE A 41 -4.61 -9.12 2.76
C ILE A 41 -5.58 -7.96 2.56
N ALA A 42 -6.01 -7.31 3.64
CA ALA A 42 -6.93 -6.17 3.55
C ALA A 42 -6.32 -5.01 2.73
N THR A 43 -5.04 -4.73 2.93
CA THR A 43 -4.30 -3.71 2.18
C THR A 43 -4.15 -4.09 0.72
N GLU A 44 -3.79 -5.33 0.39
CA GLU A 44 -3.75 -5.81 -1.01
C GLU A 44 -5.09 -5.58 -1.71
N VAL A 45 -6.21 -5.93 -1.05
CA VAL A 45 -7.55 -5.77 -1.61
C VAL A 45 -7.92 -4.31 -1.81
N VAL A 46 -7.80 -3.49 -0.77
CA VAL A 46 -8.22 -2.09 -0.84
C VAL A 46 -7.33 -1.34 -1.83
N PHE A 47 -6.01 -1.53 -1.76
CA PHE A 47 -5.05 -0.84 -2.62
C PHE A 47 -5.25 -1.20 -4.08
N TYR A 48 -5.40 -2.48 -4.43
CA TYR A 48 -5.60 -2.90 -5.81
C TYR A 48 -6.81 -2.22 -6.45
N TYR A 49 -7.97 -2.24 -5.78
CA TYR A 49 -9.19 -1.68 -6.36
C TYR A 49 -9.20 -0.14 -6.34
N SER A 50 -8.68 0.50 -5.29
CA SER A 50 -8.54 1.96 -5.28
C SER A 50 -7.57 2.43 -6.36
N HIS A 51 -6.47 1.71 -6.56
CA HIS A 51 -5.48 2.03 -7.57
C HIS A 51 -6.04 1.84 -8.99
N LEU A 52 -6.74 0.74 -9.26
CA LEU A 52 -7.42 0.54 -10.55
C LEU A 52 -8.43 1.66 -10.84
N PHE A 53 -9.19 2.08 -9.82
CA PHE A 53 -10.12 3.22 -9.93
C PHE A 53 -9.40 4.54 -10.21
N LEU A 54 -8.26 4.79 -9.58
CA LEU A 54 -7.43 5.98 -9.82
C LEU A 54 -6.87 6.04 -11.24
N HIS A 55 -6.73 4.89 -11.92
CA HIS A 55 -6.32 4.81 -13.34
C HIS A 55 -7.44 4.99 -14.35
N LEU A 56 -8.69 5.20 -13.92
CA LEU A 56 -9.76 5.59 -14.85
C LEU A 56 -9.40 6.94 -15.51
N PRO A 57 -9.60 7.13 -16.84
CA PRO A 57 -8.98 8.24 -17.58
C PRO A 57 -9.15 9.63 -16.96
N VAL A 58 -10.37 9.96 -16.51
CA VAL A 58 -10.69 11.27 -15.92
C VAL A 58 -10.08 11.43 -14.53
N ILE A 59 -10.02 10.35 -13.76
CA ILE A 59 -9.48 10.35 -12.40
C ILE A 59 -7.96 10.37 -12.45
N TYR A 60 -7.38 9.60 -13.37
CA TYR A 60 -5.95 9.59 -13.65
C TYR A 60 -5.47 11.01 -13.97
N GLU A 61 -6.08 11.65 -14.97
CA GLU A 61 -5.64 12.97 -15.43
C GLU A 61 -5.65 14.02 -14.30
N ARG A 62 -6.66 13.97 -13.43
CA ARG A 62 -6.89 15.00 -12.40
C ARG A 62 -6.22 14.72 -11.06
N ILE A 63 -6.03 13.45 -10.71
CA ILE A 63 -5.63 13.03 -9.36
C ILE A 63 -4.32 12.23 -9.44
N HIS A 64 -4.33 11.09 -10.14
CA HIS A 64 -3.23 10.12 -10.07
C HIS A 64 -2.01 10.49 -10.92
N LYS A 65 -2.19 11.35 -11.93
CA LYS A 65 -1.11 11.83 -12.80
C LYS A 65 0.02 12.53 -12.02
N GLN A 66 -0.29 13.15 -10.88
CA GLN A 66 0.72 13.76 -10.01
C GLN A 66 1.67 12.71 -9.41
N HIS A 67 1.14 11.57 -8.96
CA HIS A 67 1.95 10.47 -8.44
C HIS A 67 2.89 9.90 -9.51
N HIS A 68 2.41 9.82 -10.75
CA HIS A 68 3.17 9.38 -11.92
C HIS A 68 4.13 10.42 -12.50
N TYR A 69 4.29 11.58 -11.86
CA TYR A 69 5.22 12.60 -12.32
C TYR A 69 6.67 12.11 -12.35
N PHE A 70 7.07 11.29 -11.37
CA PHE A 70 8.40 10.72 -11.27
C PHE A 70 8.42 9.29 -11.81
N ARG A 71 8.93 9.11 -13.03
CA ARG A 71 9.04 7.78 -13.68
C ARG A 71 10.04 6.84 -13.02
N ALA A 72 11.03 7.40 -12.33
CA ALA A 72 11.93 6.67 -11.45
C ALA A 72 11.63 7.14 -10.02
N PRO A 73 10.79 6.39 -9.27
CA PRO A 73 10.42 6.81 -7.94
C PRO A 73 11.65 6.77 -7.02
N ILE A 74 11.67 7.69 -6.05
CA ILE A 74 12.61 7.69 -4.91
C ILE A 74 11.77 7.56 -3.63
N GLY A 75 12.28 6.84 -2.63
CA GLY A 75 11.47 6.42 -1.48
C GLY A 75 10.75 7.56 -0.75
N ILE A 76 11.32 8.77 -0.72
CA ILE A 76 10.71 9.95 -0.08
C ILE A 76 9.57 10.56 -0.90
N VAL A 77 9.59 10.34 -2.22
CA VAL A 77 8.60 10.82 -3.20
C VAL A 77 7.44 9.84 -3.35
N SER A 78 7.51 8.66 -2.74
CA SER A 78 6.38 7.72 -2.67
C SER A 78 5.09 8.36 -2.13
N GLU A 79 5.22 9.36 -1.27
CA GLU A 79 4.11 10.12 -0.69
C GLU A 79 3.75 11.39 -1.48
N TYR A 80 4.45 11.69 -2.58
CA TYR A 80 4.12 12.80 -3.46
C TYR A 80 2.92 12.44 -4.34
N SER A 81 1.73 12.66 -3.80
CA SER A 81 0.46 12.37 -4.48
C SER A 81 -0.55 13.48 -4.25
N HIS A 82 -1.63 13.45 -5.03
CA HIS A 82 -2.76 14.34 -4.81
C HIS A 82 -3.43 14.00 -3.46
N PRO A 83 -3.89 14.97 -2.65
CA PRO A 83 -4.45 14.69 -1.31
C PRO A 83 -5.59 13.67 -1.32
N ILE A 84 -6.44 13.68 -2.36
CA ILE A 84 -7.54 12.71 -2.51
C ILE A 84 -7.01 11.29 -2.71
N GLU A 85 -5.99 11.10 -3.54
CA GLU A 85 -5.36 9.79 -3.74
C GLU A 85 -4.73 9.29 -2.44
N PHE A 86 -4.02 10.18 -1.73
CA PHE A 86 -3.45 9.84 -0.44
C PHE A 86 -4.51 9.34 0.55
N ILE A 87 -5.68 9.99 0.62
CA ILE A 87 -6.78 9.56 1.51
C ILE A 87 -7.42 8.25 1.02
N VAL A 88 -7.80 8.19 -0.26
CA VAL A 88 -8.61 7.10 -0.83
C VAL A 88 -7.81 5.81 -1.00
N SER A 89 -6.54 5.91 -1.43
CA SER A 89 -5.69 4.76 -1.68
C SER A 89 -4.76 4.52 -0.51
N SER A 90 -3.79 5.41 -0.26
CA SER A 90 -2.71 5.16 0.72
C SER A 90 -3.25 4.98 2.15
N MET A 91 -3.95 5.98 2.68
CA MET A 91 -4.43 5.97 4.07
C MET A 91 -5.52 4.91 4.30
N THR A 92 -6.49 4.80 3.38
CA THR A 92 -7.58 3.82 3.52
C THR A 92 -7.05 2.39 3.48
N SER A 93 -6.09 2.08 2.60
CA SER A 93 -5.49 0.74 2.51
C SER A 93 -4.72 0.37 3.77
N VAL A 94 -4.00 1.31 4.38
CA VAL A 94 -3.25 1.07 5.62
C VAL A 94 -4.19 0.89 6.82
N ILE A 95 -5.27 1.69 6.91
CA ILE A 95 -6.17 1.67 8.08
C ILE A 95 -7.25 0.58 7.99
N ALA A 96 -7.56 0.06 6.80
CA ALA A 96 -8.61 -0.92 6.59
C ALA A 96 -8.46 -2.16 7.50
N GLY A 97 -7.28 -2.78 7.54
CA GLY A 97 -6.99 -3.92 8.40
C GLY A 97 -7.27 -3.64 9.88
N PRO A 98 -6.59 -2.67 10.51
CA PRO A 98 -6.82 -2.30 11.91
C PRO A 98 -8.30 -2.03 12.26
N VAL A 99 -9.04 -1.38 11.36
CA VAL A 99 -10.47 -1.09 11.55
C VAL A 99 -11.34 -2.33 11.46
N LEU A 100 -11.06 -3.23 10.51
CA LEU A 100 -11.80 -4.47 10.31
C LEU A 100 -11.64 -5.41 11.51
N PHE A 101 -10.41 -5.56 12.02
CA PHE A 101 -10.10 -6.45 13.14
C PHE A 101 -10.33 -5.79 14.51
N ARG A 102 -10.58 -4.48 14.56
CA ARG A 102 -10.72 -3.69 15.81
C ARG A 102 -9.50 -3.85 16.73
N SER A 103 -8.34 -3.84 16.11
CA SER A 103 -7.07 -4.22 16.72
C SER A 103 -6.62 -3.28 17.83
N HIS A 104 -5.75 -3.80 18.69
CA HIS A 104 -5.09 -2.98 19.71
C HIS A 104 -4.21 -1.90 19.05
N LEU A 105 -4.09 -0.74 19.69
CA LEU A 105 -3.29 0.37 19.17
C LEU A 105 -1.83 -0.02 18.92
N LEU A 106 -1.27 -0.91 19.74
CA LEU A 106 0.06 -1.49 19.55
C LEU A 106 0.20 -2.21 18.19
N THR A 107 -0.72 -3.13 17.88
CA THR A 107 -0.70 -3.85 16.60
C THR A 107 -0.83 -2.88 15.43
N THR A 108 -1.70 -1.87 15.57
CA THR A 108 -1.88 -0.81 14.57
C THR A 108 -0.60 -0.02 14.33
N TRP A 109 0.15 0.35 15.38
CA TRP A 109 1.41 1.08 15.21
C TRP A 109 2.51 0.23 14.58
N ILE A 110 2.63 -1.04 15.00
CA ILE A 110 3.55 -2.00 14.37
C ILE A 110 3.23 -2.10 12.87
N TRP A 111 1.95 -2.21 12.54
CA TRP A 111 1.49 -2.26 11.15
C TRP A 111 1.82 -0.99 10.37
N VAL A 112 1.55 0.19 10.91
CA VAL A 112 1.85 1.47 10.23
C VAL A 112 3.34 1.58 9.89
N VAL A 113 4.23 1.18 10.81
CA VAL A 113 5.68 1.16 10.57
C VAL A 113 6.02 0.20 9.43
N ILE A 114 5.47 -1.02 9.44
CA ILE A 114 5.68 -2.01 8.38
C ILE A 114 5.17 -1.49 7.03
N ALA A 115 3.97 -0.90 7.00
CA ALA A 115 3.34 -0.38 5.79
C ALA A 115 4.15 0.77 5.17
N VAL A 116 4.59 1.74 5.99
CA VAL A 116 5.42 2.85 5.51
C VAL A 116 6.78 2.34 5.00
N ALA A 117 7.41 1.40 5.72
CA ALA A 117 8.65 0.79 5.26
C ALA A 117 8.46 0.04 3.92
N GLY A 118 7.34 -0.66 3.75
CA GLY A 118 6.95 -1.32 2.50
C GLY A 118 6.75 -0.32 1.35
N THR A 119 6.03 0.77 1.58
CA THR A 119 5.85 1.85 0.58
C THR A 119 7.20 2.43 0.13
N ILE A 120 8.09 2.70 1.08
CA ILE A 120 9.44 3.19 0.78
C ILE A 120 10.22 2.15 -0.04
N ASN A 121 10.16 0.87 0.34
CA ASN A 121 10.81 -0.21 -0.40
C ASN A 121 10.33 -0.28 -1.85
N HIS A 122 9.02 -0.19 -2.11
CA HIS A 122 8.45 -0.23 -3.47
C HIS A 122 8.82 0.96 -4.36
N HIS A 123 9.39 2.03 -3.78
CA HIS A 123 9.70 3.27 -4.48
C HIS A 123 11.17 3.69 -4.33
N CYS A 124 12.02 2.88 -3.69
CA CYS A 124 13.41 3.29 -3.45
C CYS A 124 14.33 3.01 -4.64
N GLY A 125 13.89 2.23 -5.63
CA GLY A 125 14.69 1.83 -6.79
C GLY A 125 15.83 0.86 -6.44
N TYR A 126 15.88 0.34 -5.21
CA TYR A 126 16.89 -0.61 -4.75
C TYR A 126 16.26 -1.95 -4.40
N LEU A 127 16.89 -3.03 -4.85
CA LEU A 127 16.57 -4.38 -4.40
C LEU A 127 17.21 -4.63 -3.03
N ILE A 128 16.44 -4.45 -1.95
CA ILE A 128 16.91 -4.74 -0.59
C ILE A 128 16.90 -6.26 -0.37
N PRO A 129 18.04 -6.91 -0.08
CA PRO A 129 18.11 -8.37 0.04
C PRO A 129 17.15 -8.93 1.11
N GLY A 130 16.39 -9.97 0.76
CA GLY A 130 15.55 -10.73 1.70
C GLY A 130 14.09 -10.86 1.23
N ILE A 131 13.16 -10.97 2.17
CA ILE A 131 11.71 -11.06 1.85
C ILE A 131 11.21 -9.81 1.09
N LEU A 132 11.91 -8.68 1.23
CA LEU A 132 11.60 -7.39 0.59
C LEU A 132 12.13 -7.28 -0.86
N SER A 133 12.91 -8.26 -1.35
CA SER A 133 13.32 -8.34 -2.77
C SER A 133 12.71 -9.52 -3.52
N THR A 134 11.92 -10.37 -2.86
CA THR A 134 11.40 -11.61 -3.44
C THR A 134 9.90 -11.58 -3.66
N GLY A 135 9.48 -12.20 -4.78
CA GLY A 135 8.07 -12.47 -5.09
C GLY A 135 7.18 -11.22 -5.10
N LEU A 136 6.42 -11.08 -4.01
CA LEU A 136 5.27 -10.16 -3.87
C LEU A 136 5.66 -8.75 -3.42
N ALA A 137 6.80 -8.54 -2.75
CA ALA A 137 7.22 -7.23 -2.25
C ALA A 137 8.33 -6.60 -3.12
N ASN A 138 8.47 -7.04 -4.37
CA ASN A 138 9.57 -6.67 -5.24
C ASN A 138 9.40 -5.22 -5.74
N PRO A 139 10.34 -4.30 -5.46
CA PRO A 139 10.27 -2.90 -5.91
C PRO A 139 10.11 -2.75 -7.42
N SER A 140 10.74 -3.63 -8.19
CA SER A 140 10.68 -3.61 -9.65
C SER A 140 9.26 -3.87 -10.20
N PHE A 141 8.37 -4.49 -9.41
CA PHE A 141 6.96 -4.68 -9.79
C PHE A 141 6.24 -3.34 -9.92
N HIS A 142 6.41 -2.46 -8.93
CA HIS A 142 5.80 -1.12 -8.93
C HIS A 142 6.58 -0.14 -9.83
N ASP A 143 7.91 -0.27 -9.93
CA ASP A 143 8.67 0.50 -10.92
C ASP A 143 8.21 0.19 -12.35
N PHE A 144 7.92 -1.07 -12.66
CA PHE A 144 7.34 -1.45 -13.94
C PHE A 144 5.97 -0.81 -14.17
N HIS A 145 5.14 -0.72 -13.12
CA HIS A 145 3.87 0.02 -13.17
C HIS A 145 4.09 1.48 -13.60
N HIS A 146 5.02 2.20 -12.97
CA HIS A 146 5.35 3.58 -13.36
C HIS A 146 5.90 3.73 -14.79
N SER A 147 6.36 2.64 -15.41
CA SER A 147 6.82 2.65 -16.81
C SER A 147 5.70 2.38 -17.81
N GLN A 148 4.75 1.51 -17.48
CA GLN A 148 3.70 1.03 -18.40
C GLN A 148 2.32 1.64 -18.14
N PHE A 149 2.07 2.14 -16.93
CA PHE A 149 0.83 2.76 -16.41
C PHE A 149 -0.43 1.88 -16.47
N THR A 150 -0.36 0.68 -17.06
CA THR A 150 -1.52 -0.13 -17.45
C THR A 150 -1.47 -1.57 -16.91
N ALA A 151 -0.46 -1.86 -16.08
CA ALA A 151 -0.21 -3.17 -15.49
C ALA A 151 0.24 -3.00 -14.03
N ASN A 152 0.13 -4.05 -13.21
CA ASN A 152 0.65 -4.09 -11.84
C ASN A 152 0.01 -3.03 -10.89
N PHE A 153 -1.26 -3.20 -10.54
CA PHE A 153 -1.99 -2.27 -9.67
C PHE A 153 -1.94 -2.64 -8.18
N GLY A 154 -1.66 -3.91 -7.85
CA GLY A 154 -1.65 -4.43 -6.49
C GLY A 154 -0.35 -4.12 -5.74
N LEU A 155 -0.40 -4.34 -4.43
CA LEU A 155 0.77 -4.23 -3.56
C LEU A 155 1.65 -5.48 -3.66
N LEU A 156 1.00 -6.65 -3.61
CA LEU A 156 1.62 -7.96 -3.64
C LEU A 156 1.60 -8.58 -5.05
N GLY A 157 0.69 -8.14 -5.91
CA GLY A 157 0.45 -8.73 -7.22
C GLY A 157 -0.39 -10.01 -7.18
N ILE A 158 -0.99 -10.36 -6.02
CA ILE A 158 -1.91 -11.50 -5.92
C ILE A 158 -3.16 -11.19 -6.73
N LEU A 159 -3.74 -10.01 -6.52
CA LEU A 159 -4.91 -9.60 -7.28
C LEU A 159 -4.58 -9.31 -8.73
N ASP A 160 -3.38 -8.85 -9.04
CA ASP A 160 -2.96 -8.70 -10.44
C ASP A 160 -2.92 -10.04 -11.17
N ARG A 161 -2.41 -11.08 -10.53
CA ARG A 161 -2.37 -12.41 -11.12
C ARG A 161 -3.77 -13.01 -11.28
N LEU A 162 -4.68 -12.73 -10.35
CA LEU A 162 -6.07 -13.17 -10.42
C LEU A 162 -6.85 -12.46 -11.54
N HIS A 163 -6.60 -11.16 -11.76
CA HIS A 163 -7.27 -10.37 -12.80
C HIS A 163 -6.50 -10.34 -14.13
N GLY A 164 -5.27 -10.86 -14.17
CA GLY A 164 -4.40 -10.89 -15.34
C GLY A 164 -3.76 -9.55 -15.69
N THR A 165 -3.67 -8.61 -14.75
CA THR A 165 -3.02 -7.29 -14.92
C THR A 165 -1.49 -7.35 -14.72
N ASP A 166 -0.92 -8.52 -14.41
CA ASP A 166 0.54 -8.75 -14.33
C ASP A 166 1.14 -9.38 -15.62
N LYS A 167 0.35 -9.66 -16.65
CA LYS A 167 0.83 -10.37 -17.87
C LYS A 167 2.01 -9.68 -18.55
N ALA A 168 1.96 -8.35 -18.64
CA ALA A 168 3.05 -7.55 -19.22
C ALA A 168 4.33 -7.65 -18.39
N TRP A 169 4.19 -7.68 -17.07
CA TRP A 169 5.30 -7.86 -16.14
C TRP A 169 5.96 -9.23 -16.24
N GLN A 170 5.15 -10.31 -16.33
CA GLN A 170 5.68 -11.66 -16.52
C GLN A 170 6.47 -11.77 -17.83
N ALA A 171 5.96 -11.19 -18.91
CA ALA A 171 6.65 -11.14 -20.19
C ALA A 171 7.94 -10.29 -20.14
N HIS A 172 7.97 -9.23 -19.34
CA HIS A 172 9.15 -8.42 -19.10
C HIS A 172 10.23 -9.21 -18.36
N LYS A 173 9.90 -9.86 -17.24
CA LYS A 173 10.84 -10.68 -16.45
C LYS A 173 11.50 -11.78 -17.28
N GLN A 174 10.74 -12.49 -18.11
CA GLN A 174 11.27 -13.55 -18.97
C GLN A 174 12.32 -13.07 -19.99
N LYS A 175 12.27 -11.78 -20.36
CA LYS A 175 13.24 -11.18 -21.29
C LYS A 175 14.50 -10.69 -20.59
N THR A 176 14.39 -10.21 -19.35
CA THR A 176 15.51 -9.65 -18.58
C THR A 176 16.27 -10.70 -17.76
N GLU A 177 15.67 -11.87 -17.50
CA GLU A 177 16.33 -13.01 -16.82
C GLU A 177 17.05 -13.98 -17.79
N LYS A 178 17.07 -13.67 -19.10
CA LYS A 178 17.87 -14.36 -20.12
C LYS A 178 19.18 -13.61 -20.39
#